data_AF-A0A357T2W5-F1
#
_entry.id   AF-A0A357T2W5-F1
#
_cell.length_a   1.000
_cell.length_b   1.000
_cell.length_c   1.000
_cell.angle_alpha   90.00
_cell.angle_beta   90.00
_cell.angle_gamma   90.00
#
_symmetry.space_group_name_H-M   'P 1'
#
loop_
_entity.id
_entity.type
_entity.pdbx_description
1 polymer ?
#
loop_
_entity_poly.entity_id
_entity_poly.type
_entity_poly.pdbx_seq_one_letter_code
_entity_poly.pdbx_strand_id
1 'polypeptide(L)'
;MNRLPDYLRKKMKILFIGYNPGLRSAELGHHYAGRSNSFFPFLYQSGLISEPLTYEDDALLLPVYGYGLTNLVSRPSLGIKDLTKEDYREGAALLLSKLLL
;
A
#
# COMPACT_ATOMS: atom_id res chain seq x y z
N MET A 1 0.82 15.02 9.54
CA MET A 1 0.04 13.90 8.98
C MET A 1 0.99 12.72 8.83
N ASN A 2 0.69 11.60 9.49
CA ASN A 2 1.54 10.42 9.42
C ASN A 2 1.39 9.79 8.04
N ARG A 3 2.50 9.70 7.30
CA ARG A 3 2.56 8.94 6.06
C ARG A 3 2.48 7.45 6.42
N LEU A 4 1.77 6.67 5.62
CA LEU A 4 1.75 5.21 5.78
C LEU A 4 3.16 4.64 5.62
N PRO A 5 3.55 3.60 6.38
CA PRO A 5 4.87 2.98 6.20
C PRO A 5 4.96 2.26 4.85
N ASP A 6 6.13 2.32 4.22
CA ASP A 6 6.43 1.45 3.08
C ASP A 6 6.99 0.12 3.59
N TYR A 7 6.52 -0.99 3.04
CA TYR A 7 7.07 -2.31 3.28
C TYR A 7 7.86 -2.74 2.05
N LEU A 8 9.17 -2.45 2.04
CA LEU A 8 10.06 -2.69 0.92
C LEU A 8 11.29 -3.47 1.37
N ARG A 9 11.69 -4.46 0.57
CA ARG A 9 12.95 -5.20 0.71
C ARG A 9 13.43 -5.67 -0.67
N LYS A 10 14.74 -5.76 -0.86
CA LYS A 10 15.32 -6.44 -2.02
C LYS A 10 14.76 -7.86 -2.16
N LYS A 11 14.64 -8.33 -3.42
CA LYS A 11 14.17 -9.68 -3.76
C LYS A 11 12.78 -10.03 -3.21
N MET A 12 11.89 -9.03 -3.06
CA MET A 12 10.46 -9.29 -2.86
C MET A 12 9.88 -10.00 -4.09
N LYS A 13 8.92 -10.89 -3.87
CA LYS A 13 8.25 -11.67 -4.93
C LYS A 13 7.26 -10.81 -5.71
N ILE A 14 6.50 -9.97 -4.99
CA ILE A 14 5.45 -9.10 -5.53
C ILE A 14 5.56 -7.76 -4.80
N LEU A 15 5.31 -6.66 -5.51
CA LEU A 15 5.10 -5.35 -4.91
C LEU A 15 3.70 -4.86 -5.29
N PHE A 16 2.86 -4.62 -4.28
CA PHE A 16 1.58 -3.94 -4.48
C PHE A 16 1.77 -2.43 -4.33
N ILE A 17 1.33 -1.68 -5.34
CA ILE A 17 1.44 -0.22 -5.39
C ILE A 17 0.02 0.36 -5.38
N GLY A 18 -0.41 0.87 -4.22
CA GLY A 18 -1.65 1.63 -4.12
C GLY A 18 -1.53 3.00 -4.81
N TYR A 19 -2.66 3.64 -5.14
CA TYR A 19 -2.65 5.01 -5.64
C TYR A 19 -2.16 5.97 -4.56
N ASN A 20 -2.89 6.04 -3.45
CA ASN A 20 -2.58 6.87 -2.30
C ASN A 20 -3.34 6.34 -1.06
N PRO A 21 -2.91 6.70 0.16
CA PRO A 21 -3.67 6.36 1.37
C PRO A 21 -5.09 6.97 1.35
N GLY A 22 -6.11 6.15 1.53
CA GLY A 22 -7.42 6.65 1.93
C GLY A 22 -7.36 7.24 3.35
N LEU A 23 -8.27 8.16 3.69
CA LEU A 23 -8.26 8.81 5.02
C LEU A 23 -8.20 7.82 6.19
N ARG A 24 -8.98 6.74 6.15
CA ARG A 24 -9.00 5.71 7.20
C ARG A 24 -7.67 4.96 7.30
N SER A 25 -7.04 4.64 6.17
CA SER A 25 -5.70 4.05 6.17
C SER A 25 -4.70 4.99 6.82
N ALA A 26 -4.71 6.27 6.43
CA ALA A 26 -3.81 7.28 6.99
C ALA A 26 -4.01 7.51 8.50
N GLU A 27 -5.25 7.44 8.97
CA GLU A 27 -5.60 7.53 10.39
C GLU A 27 -5.10 6.31 11.18
N LEU A 28 -5.34 5.10 10.67
CA LEU A 28 -5.00 3.85 11.36
C LEU A 28 -3.53 3.43 11.18
N GLY A 29 -2.83 3.98 10.20
CA GLY A 29 -1.46 3.60 9.88
C GLY A 29 -1.32 2.27 9.13
N HIS A 30 -2.40 1.75 8.56
CA HIS A 30 -2.44 0.45 7.89
C HIS A 30 -2.89 0.54 6.43
N HIS A 31 -2.24 -0.25 5.56
CA HIS A 31 -2.59 -0.36 4.14
C HIS A 31 -3.98 -0.97 3.99
N TYR A 32 -4.76 -0.42 3.05
CA TYR A 32 -6.08 -0.95 2.67
C TYR A 32 -7.11 -1.10 3.80
N ALA A 33 -7.02 -0.29 4.87
CA ALA A 33 -7.93 -0.33 6.02
C ALA A 33 -9.34 0.25 5.78
N GLY A 34 -9.62 0.71 4.55
CA GLY A 34 -10.93 1.22 4.16
C GLY A 34 -12.01 0.14 4.22
N ARG A 35 -13.19 0.44 4.78
CA ARG A 35 -14.29 -0.54 4.93
C ARG A 35 -14.78 -1.12 3.60
N SER A 36 -14.66 -0.36 2.51
CA SER A 36 -15.02 -0.79 1.15
C SER A 36 -13.85 -1.41 0.38
N ASN A 37 -12.68 -1.55 0.99
CA ASN A 37 -11.49 -2.08 0.32
C ASN A 37 -11.47 -3.61 0.41
N SER A 38 -11.39 -4.28 -0.75
CA SER A 38 -11.40 -5.74 -0.85
C SER A 38 -10.01 -6.36 -1.01
N PHE A 39 -8.92 -5.62 -0.78
CA PHE A 39 -7.55 -6.10 -1.03
C PHE A 39 -7.26 -7.42 -0.29
N PHE A 40 -7.41 -7.47 1.03
CA PHE A 40 -7.11 -8.67 1.80
C PHE A 40 -8.04 -9.86 1.50
N PRO A 41 -9.37 -9.67 1.43
CA PRO A 41 -10.28 -10.73 0.98
C PRO A 41 -9.88 -11.32 -0.39
N PHE A 42 -9.57 -10.47 -1.37
CA PHE A 42 -9.16 -10.93 -2.70
C PHE A 42 -7.76 -11.55 -2.71
N LEU A 43 -6.83 -11.04 -1.90
CA LEU A 43 -5.49 -11.60 -1.76
C LEU A 43 -5.57 -13.04 -1.25
N TYR A 44 -6.42 -13.31 -0.24
CA TYR A 44 -6.67 -14.67 0.25
C TYR A 44 -7.38 -15.53 -0.80
N GLN A 45 -8.49 -15.05 -1.36
CA GLN A 45 -9.27 -15.81 -2.36
C GLN A 45 -8.48 -16.15 -3.62
N SER A 46 -7.48 -15.35 -3.98
CA SER A 46 -6.58 -15.63 -5.11
C SER A 46 -5.59 -16.78 -4.85
N GLY A 47 -5.43 -17.21 -3.59
CA GLY A 47 -4.43 -18.19 -3.18
C GLY A 47 -3.01 -17.62 -3.05
N LEU A 48 -2.82 -16.30 -3.13
CA LEU A 48 -1.51 -15.65 -2.95
C LEU A 48 -1.02 -15.71 -1.50
N ILE A 49 -1.93 -15.76 -0.53
CA ILE A 49 -1.65 -15.98 0.89
C ILE A 49 -2.42 -17.22 1.38
N SER A 50 -1.85 -17.95 2.32
CA SER A 50 -2.41 -19.23 2.79
C SER A 50 -3.49 -19.06 3.86
N GLU A 51 -3.48 -17.94 4.57
CA GLU A 51 -4.42 -17.64 5.65
C GLU A 51 -5.12 -16.31 5.39
N PRO A 52 -6.37 -16.15 5.83
CA PRO A 52 -7.06 -14.87 5.75
C PRO A 52 -6.38 -13.85 6.67
N LEU A 53 -5.96 -12.73 6.09
CA LEU A 53 -5.39 -11.59 6.80
C LEU A 53 -6.33 -10.38 6.76
N THR A 54 -6.08 -9.40 7.62
CA THR A 54 -6.76 -8.10 7.64
C THR A 54 -5.75 -6.97 7.45
N TYR A 55 -6.23 -5.72 7.44
CA TYR A 55 -5.33 -4.56 7.37
C TYR A 55 -4.37 -4.47 8.57
N GLU A 56 -4.74 -5.05 9.73
CA GLU A 56 -3.90 -5.06 10.93
C GLU A 56 -2.66 -5.96 10.75
N ASP A 57 -2.71 -6.87 9.77
CA ASP A 57 -1.66 -7.83 9.46
C ASP A 57 -0.77 -7.40 8.29
N ASP A 58 -0.94 -6.18 7.78
CA ASP A 58 -0.30 -5.70 6.55
C ASP A 58 1.23 -5.83 6.56
N ALA A 59 1.85 -5.61 7.72
CA ALA A 59 3.28 -5.74 7.94
C ALA A 59 3.80 -7.18 7.77
N LEU A 60 2.96 -8.20 7.92
CA LEU A 60 3.34 -9.61 7.75
C LEU A 60 3.55 -10.00 6.28
N LEU A 61 2.96 -9.26 5.34
CA LEU A 61 3.09 -9.55 3.91
C LEU A 61 4.55 -9.61 3.45
N LEU A 62 5.39 -8.72 3.96
CA LEU A 62 6.80 -8.66 3.56
C LEU A 62 7.67 -9.80 4.13
N PRO A 63 7.74 -10.03 5.45
CA PRO A 63 8.58 -11.08 6.02
C PRO A 63 8.07 -12.49 5.74
N VAL A 64 6.75 -12.72 5.75
CA VAL A 64 6.16 -14.07 5.63
C VAL A 64 5.99 -14.48 4.17
N TYR A 65 5.39 -13.61 3.35
CA TYR A 65 5.04 -13.95 1.96
C TYR A 65 6.05 -13.42 0.95
N GLY A 66 6.85 -12.42 1.33
CA GLY A 66 7.75 -11.71 0.43
C GLY A 66 7.04 -10.70 -0.44
N TYR A 67 5.90 -10.16 0.01
CA TYR A 67 5.09 -9.18 -0.73
C TYR A 67 5.26 -7.79 -0.12
N GLY A 68 5.70 -6.83 -0.93
CA GLY A 68 5.84 -5.44 -0.50
C GLY A 68 4.57 -4.62 -0.67
N LEU A 69 4.47 -3.53 0.09
CA LEU A 69 3.38 -2.55 0.02
C LEU A 69 3.97 -1.13 -0.05
N THR A 70 3.48 -0.32 -0.98
CA THR A 70 3.78 1.12 -1.08
C THR A 70 2.60 1.84 -1.74
N ASN A 71 2.63 3.17 -1.77
CA ASN A 71 1.75 3.97 -2.61
C ASN A 71 2.54 4.77 -3.64
N LEU A 72 1.91 5.08 -4.77
CA LEU A 72 2.43 6.02 -5.76
C LEU A 72 2.49 7.43 -5.16
N VAL A 73 1.40 7.89 -4.58
CA VAL A 73 1.28 9.22 -3.94
C VAL A 73 1.25 9.04 -2.43
N SER A 74 2.06 9.82 -1.70
CA SER A 74 2.15 9.72 -0.24
C SER A 74 1.03 10.47 0.50
N ARG A 75 0.38 11.44 -0.17
CA ARG A 75 -0.66 12.29 0.43
C ARG A 75 -1.99 11.53 0.59
N PRO A 76 -2.58 11.52 1.80
CA PRO A 76 -3.92 10.99 1.99
C PRO A 76 -5.02 11.82 1.32
N SER A 77 -6.08 11.17 0.85
CA SER A 77 -7.28 11.84 0.34
C SER A 77 -8.57 11.02 0.53
N LEU A 78 -9.73 11.63 0.24
CA LEU A 78 -11.02 10.92 0.20
C LEU A 78 -11.10 9.95 -0.98
N GLY A 79 -10.56 10.35 -2.13
CA GLY A 79 -10.35 9.44 -3.25
C GLY A 79 -9.35 9.96 -4.28
N ILE A 80 -9.16 9.16 -5.32
CA ILE A 80 -8.21 9.45 -6.41
C ILE A 80 -8.56 10.73 -7.19
N LYS A 81 -9.83 11.17 -7.14
CA LYS A 81 -10.30 12.40 -7.81
C LYS A 81 -9.78 13.67 -7.14
N ASP A 82 -9.37 13.58 -5.88
CA ASP A 82 -8.80 14.70 -5.12
C ASP A 82 -7.28 14.83 -5.31
N LEU A 83 -6.66 13.96 -6.14
CA LEU A 83 -5.25 14.02 -6.46
C LEU A 83 -5.00 14.96 -7.64
N THR A 84 -3.98 15.80 -7.49
CA THR A 84 -3.55 16.76 -8.50
C THR A 84 -2.48 16.15 -9.40
N LYS A 85 -2.21 16.77 -10.56
CA LYS A 85 -1.08 16.38 -11.42
C LYS A 85 0.27 16.44 -10.69
N GLU A 86 0.40 17.38 -9.77
CA GLU A 86 1.60 17.56 -8.97
C GLU A 86 1.82 16.38 -8.02
N ASP A 87 0.76 15.92 -7.35
CA ASP A 87 0.82 14.74 -6.47
C ASP A 87 1.39 13.52 -7.20
N TYR A 88 0.93 13.27 -8.44
CA TYR A 88 1.42 12.16 -9.26
C TYR A 88 2.88 12.35 -9.68
N ARG A 89 3.28 13.59 -10.04
CA ARG A 89 4.65 13.89 -10.47
C ARG A 89 5.66 13.66 -9.34
N GLU A 90 5.37 14.20 -8.17
CA GLU A 90 6.21 13.99 -6.97
C GLU A 90 6.20 12.52 -6.55
N GLY A 91 5.02 11.89 -6.55
CA GLY A 91 4.84 10.50 -6.21
C GLY A 91 5.66 9.55 -7.09
N ALA A 92 5.63 9.76 -8.41
CA ALA A 92 6.39 8.96 -9.36
C ALA A 92 7.92 9.07 -9.13
N ALA A 93 8.43 10.29 -8.91
CA ALA A 93 9.85 10.51 -8.63
C ALA A 93 10.29 9.82 -7.33
N LEU A 94 9.49 9.91 -6.28
CA LEU A 94 9.75 9.25 -5.00
C LEU A 94 9.68 7.73 -5.12
N LEU A 95 8.65 7.21 -5.80
CA LEU A 95 8.50 5.78 -6.02
C LEU A 95 9.69 5.20 -6.78
N LEU A 96 10.12 5.84 -7.89
CA LEU A 96 11.30 5.41 -8.64
C LEU A 96 12.55 5.35 -7.74
N SER A 97 12.75 6.36 -6.90
CA SER A 97 13.87 6.38 -5.94
C SER A 97 13.83 5.21 -4.96
N LYS A 98 12.63 4.78 -4.52
CA LYS A 98 12.45 3.61 -3.64
C LYS A 98 12.72 2.28 -4.37
N LEU A 99 12.35 2.18 -5.65
CA LEU A 99 12.46 0.93 -6.41
C LEU A 99 13.87 0.64 -6.93
N LEU A 100 14.71 1.66 -7.03
CA LEU A 100 16.11 1.54 -7.44
C LEU A 100 17.06 1.10 -6.31
N LEU A 101 16.52 0.87 -5.09
CA LEU A 101 17.28 0.40 -3.92
C LEU A 101 17.68 -1.07 -4.02
#